data_AF-A0A212CKH0-F1
#
_entry.id   AF-A0A212CKH0-F1
#
_cell.length_a   1.000
_cell.length_b   1.000
_cell.length_c   1.000
_cell.angle_alpha   90.00
_cell.angle_beta   90.00
_cell.angle_gamma   90.00
#
_symmetry.space_group_name_H-M   'P 1'
#
loop_
_entity.id
_entity.type
_entity.pdbx_description
1 polymer ?
#
loop_
_entity_poly.entity_id
_entity_poly.type
_entity_poly.pdbx_seq_one_letter_code
_entity_poly.pdbx_strand_id
1 'polypeptide(L)'
;MFGLFVEHGPYIVRENMTLGARDFPWTTTFSMLYVDNPVGTGFSFTDHVHGYAIDEDDVARNLYSALVQFFELFSDYRDNDFYATGEVS
;
A
#
# COMPACT_ATOMS: atom_id res chain seq x y z
N MET A 1 2.45 -6.22 -0.50
CA MET A 1 2.79 -6.09 -1.94
C MET A 1 2.02 -7.00 -2.90
N PHE A 2 1.17 -7.92 -2.42
CA PHE A 2 0.45 -8.86 -3.29
C PHE A 2 -0.46 -8.18 -4.32
N GLY A 3 -1.29 -7.21 -3.89
CA GLY A 3 -2.18 -6.48 -4.81
C GLY A 3 -1.48 -5.75 -5.96
N LEU A 4 -0.24 -5.28 -5.75
CA LEU A 4 0.55 -4.61 -6.77
C LEU A 4 1.01 -5.57 -7.88
N PHE A 5 1.55 -6.73 -7.52
CA PHE A 5 2.21 -7.62 -8.48
C PHE A 5 1.33 -8.78 -8.96
N VAL A 6 0.33 -9.18 -8.17
CA VAL A 6 -0.46 -10.37 -8.44
C VAL A 6 -1.87 -10.01 -8.92
N GLU A 7 -2.51 -9.02 -8.28
CA GLU A 7 -3.94 -8.76 -8.50
C GLU A 7 -4.22 -7.70 -9.56
N HIS A 8 -3.99 -6.42 -9.25
CA HIS A 8 -4.53 -5.32 -10.04
C HIS A 8 -3.55 -4.16 -10.31
N GLY A 9 -2.29 -4.29 -9.90
CA GLY A 9 -1.27 -3.32 -10.28
C GLY A 9 -0.81 -3.42 -11.75
N PRO A 10 0.00 -2.45 -12.22
CA PRO A 10 0.33 -2.27 -13.64
C PRO A 10 1.16 -3.40 -14.23
N TYR A 11 1.82 -4.19 -13.39
CA TYR A 11 2.76 -5.21 -13.82
C TYR A 11 2.42 -6.59 -13.24
N ILE A 12 2.85 -7.61 -13.99
CA ILE A 12 2.95 -9.00 -13.54
C ILE A 12 4.43 -9.38 -13.43
N VAL A 13 4.78 -10.16 -12.41
CA VAL A 13 6.11 -10.78 -12.31
C VAL A 13 6.03 -12.17 -12.94
N ARG A 14 6.79 -12.40 -14.02
CA ARG A 14 6.84 -13.71 -14.70
C ARG A 14 7.78 -14.66 -13.97
N GLU A 15 7.66 -15.96 -14.25
CA GLU A 15 8.52 -17.01 -13.65
C GLU A 15 10.02 -16.77 -13.85
N ASN A 16 10.40 -16.14 -14.97
CA ASN A 16 11.78 -15.77 -15.27
C ASN A 16 12.24 -14.46 -14.60
N MET A 17 11.49 -13.97 -13.61
CA MET A 17 11.75 -12.72 -12.87
C MET A 17 11.72 -11.45 -13.72
N THR A 18 11.12 -11.49 -14.91
CA THR A 18 10.88 -10.28 -15.73
C THR A 18 9.51 -9.67 -15.46
N LEU A 19 9.40 -8.35 -15.68
CA LEU A 19 8.13 -7.66 -15.62
C LEU A 19 7.39 -7.73 -16.96
N GLY A 20 6.08 -7.95 -16.90
CA GLY A 20 5.15 -7.77 -18.01
C GLY A 20 4.08 -6.75 -17.66
N ALA A 21 3.54 -6.04 -18.64
CA ALA A 21 2.36 -5.19 -18.43
C ALA A 21 1.12 -6.07 -18.18
N ARG A 22 0.23 -5.62 -17.29
CA ARG A 22 -1.10 -6.20 -17.09
C ARG A 22 -2.08 -5.57 -18.08
N ASP A 23 -3.01 -6.35 -18.63
CA ASP A 23 -3.97 -5.86 -19.62
C ASP A 23 -5.05 -4.95 -19.01
N PHE A 24 -5.45 -5.20 -17.76
CA PHE A 24 -6.50 -4.45 -17.05
C PHE A 24 -6.08 -3.97 -15.66
N PRO A 25 -5.06 -3.10 -15.55
CA PRO A 25 -4.62 -2.61 -14.25
C PRO A 25 -5.50 -1.46 -13.78
N TRP A 26 -5.74 -1.38 -12.48
CA TRP A 26 -6.52 -0.28 -11.89
C TRP A 26 -5.83 1.07 -12.04
N THR A 27 -4.51 1.07 -12.24
CA THR A 27 -3.71 2.27 -12.51
C THR A 27 -4.06 2.97 -13.83
N THR A 28 -4.90 2.38 -14.69
CA THR A 28 -5.45 3.07 -15.86
C THR A 28 -6.52 4.10 -15.51
N THR A 29 -7.21 3.92 -14.39
CA THR A 29 -8.36 4.73 -13.99
C THR A 29 -8.09 5.47 -12.68
N PHE A 30 -7.31 4.87 -11.77
CA PHE A 30 -7.03 5.42 -10.45
C PHE A 30 -5.54 5.65 -10.23
N SER A 31 -5.19 6.69 -9.48
CA SER A 31 -3.88 6.76 -8.82
C SER A 31 -3.87 5.77 -7.65
N MET A 32 -3.02 4.75 -7.71
CA MET A 32 -3.00 3.65 -6.74
C MET A 32 -1.85 3.82 -5.73
N LEU A 33 -2.17 3.82 -4.44
CA LEU A 33 -1.20 3.76 -3.34
C LEU A 33 -1.24 2.36 -2.70
N TYR A 34 -0.12 1.65 -2.68
CA TYR A 34 0.02 0.35 -2.04
C TYR A 34 0.83 0.49 -0.76
N VAL A 35 0.27 0.08 0.38
CA VAL A 35 0.92 0.18 1.69
C VAL A 35 1.13 -1.22 2.25
N ASP A 36 2.37 -1.56 2.60
CA ASP A 36 2.63 -2.74 3.42
C ASP A 36 2.31 -2.39 4.89
N ASN A 37 1.28 -3.03 5.44
CA ASN A 37 0.77 -2.75 6.78
C ASN A 37 0.43 -4.08 7.49
N PRO A 38 0.67 -4.22 8.81
CA PRO A 38 1.30 -3.26 9.72
C PRO A 38 2.84 -3.18 9.60
N VAL A 39 3.47 -2.37 10.46
CA VAL A 39 4.92 -2.38 10.66
C VAL A 39 5.38 -3.79 11.00
N GLY A 40 6.36 -4.30 10.25
CA GLY A 40 6.81 -5.70 10.23
C GLY A 40 6.40 -6.46 8.96
N THR A 41 5.43 -5.96 8.20
CA THR A 41 5.00 -6.55 6.91
C THR A 41 5.89 -6.06 5.77
N GLY A 42 6.42 -6.99 4.98
CA GLY A 42 7.12 -6.69 3.73
C GLY A 42 8.29 -5.72 3.93
N PHE A 43 8.18 -4.53 3.33
CA PHE A 43 9.20 -3.49 3.44
C PHE A 43 8.96 -2.46 4.56
N SER A 44 7.88 -2.60 5.33
CA SER A 44 7.61 -1.74 6.50
C SER A 44 8.31 -2.33 7.72
N PHE A 45 9.31 -1.64 8.28
CA PHE A 45 10.07 -2.13 9.45
C PHE A 45 10.45 -1.00 10.41
N THR A 46 10.88 -1.37 11.62
CA THR A 46 11.36 -0.45 12.65
C THR A 46 12.44 -1.10 13.50
N ASP A 47 13.41 -0.30 13.94
CA ASP A 47 14.46 -0.73 14.88
C ASP A 47 14.01 -0.65 16.35
N HIS A 48 12.83 -0.07 16.62
CA HIS A 48 12.28 0.06 17.97
C HIS A 48 11.24 -1.02 18.23
N VAL A 49 11.44 -1.83 19.28
CA VAL A 49 10.50 -2.91 19.65
C VAL A 49 9.07 -2.41 19.90
N HIS A 50 8.92 -1.18 20.42
CA HIS A 50 7.62 -0.55 20.65
C HIS A 50 7.02 0.10 19.39
N GLY A 51 7.70 0.02 18.24
CA GLY A 51 7.16 0.48 16.96
C GLY A 51 6.33 -0.58 16.22
N TYR A 52 6.33 -1.82 16.69
CA TYR A 52 5.47 -2.88 16.18
C TYR A 52 4.09 -2.77 16.81
N ALA A 53 3.04 -2.84 15.99
CA ALA A 53 1.65 -2.85 16.45
C ALA A 53 1.37 -4.13 17.25
N ILE A 54 0.68 -4.01 18.39
CA ILE A 54 0.32 -5.17 19.23
C ILE A 54 -1.18 -5.49 19.20
N ASP A 55 -2.01 -4.61 18.66
CA ASP A 55 -3.44 -4.79 18.45
C ASP A 55 -3.94 -4.07 17.19
N GLU A 56 -5.21 -4.27 16.84
CA GLU A 56 -5.83 -3.67 15.64
C GLU A 56 -5.93 -2.14 15.74
N ASP A 57 -6.02 -1.58 16.95
CA ASP A 57 -6.07 -0.14 17.17
C ASP A 57 -4.72 0.52 16.84
N ASP A 58 -3.60 -0.11 17.20
CA ASP A 58 -2.26 0.30 16.77
C ASP A 58 -2.12 0.25 15.25
N VAL A 59 -2.60 -0.83 14.61
CA VAL A 59 -2.55 -0.99 13.15
C VAL A 59 -3.29 0.16 12.47
N ALA A 60 -4.53 0.44 12.91
CA ALA A 60 -5.35 1.50 12.36
C ALA A 60 -4.72 2.89 12.58
N ARG A 61 -4.21 3.17 13.78
CA ARG A 61 -3.54 4.46 14.09
C ARG A 61 -2.29 4.68 13.26
N ASN A 62 -1.47 3.64 13.09
CA ASN A 62 -0.23 3.73 12.31
C ASN A 62 -0.53 3.95 10.82
N LEU A 63 -1.50 3.22 10.26
CA LEU A 63 -1.92 3.41 8.86
C LEU A 63 -2.52 4.81 8.64
N TYR A 64 -3.38 5.27 9.54
CA TYR A 64 -3.94 6.63 9.49
C TYR A 64 -2.84 7.70 9.51
N SER A 65 -1.87 7.56 10.42
CA SER A 65 -0.72 8.47 10.51
C SER A 65 0.10 8.50 9.21
N ALA A 66 0.31 7.34 8.59
CA ALA A 66 0.99 7.24 7.31
C ALA A 66 0.21 7.95 6.18
N LEU A 67 -1.12 7.80 6.14
CA LEU A 67 -1.97 8.48 5.16
C LEU A 67 -1.97 10.00 5.33
N VAL A 68 -2.05 10.48 6.58
CA VAL A 68 -1.95 11.93 6.86
C VAL A 68 -0.63 12.48 6.34
N GLN A 69 0.50 11.84 6.67
CA GLN A 69 1.82 12.26 6.19
C GLN A 69 1.95 12.18 4.67
N PHE A 70 1.36 11.16 4.04
CA PHE A 70 1.32 11.05 2.58
C PHE A 70 0.64 12.27 1.95
N PHE A 71 -0.53 12.68 2.45
CA PHE A 71 -1.26 13.84 1.92
C PHE A 71 -0.62 15.19 2.27
N GLU A 72 0.19 15.27 3.33
CA GLU A 72 1.04 16.43 3.59
C GLU A 72 2.13 16.57 2.53
N LEU A 73 2.82 15.47 2.21
CA LEU A 73 3.91 15.43 1.23
C LEU A 73 3.44 15.57 -0.21
N PHE A 74 2.30 14.96 -0.55
CA PHE A 74 1.71 14.95 -1.89
C PHE A 74 0.40 15.73 -1.90
N SER A 75 0.49 17.02 -1.59
CA SER A 75 -0.67 17.89 -1.39
C SER A 75 -1.63 17.96 -2.57
N ASP A 76 -1.12 17.74 -3.79
CA ASP A 76 -1.91 17.76 -5.03
C ASP A 76 -2.97 16.65 -5.08
N TYR A 77 -2.87 15.61 -4.22
CA TYR A 77 -3.85 14.53 -4.15
C TYR A 77 -4.96 14.74 -3.13
N ARG A 78 -4.91 15.81 -2.30
CA ARG A 78 -5.87 16.00 -1.19
C ARG A 78 -7.31 16.23 -1.64
N ASP A 79 -7.48 16.87 -2.80
CA ASP A 79 -8.80 17.22 -3.33
C ASP A 79 -9.41 16.09 -4.18
N ASN A 80 -8.67 14.98 -4.39
CA ASN A 80 -9.18 13.83 -5.13
C ASN A 80 -10.15 13.02 -4.26
N ASP A 81 -11.12 12.38 -4.91
CA ASP A 81 -11.93 11.35 -4.25
C ASP A 81 -11.01 10.24 -3.72
N PHE A 82 -11.14 9.93 -2.43
CA PHE A 82 -10.35 8.91 -1.76
C PHE A 82 -11.18 7.66 -1.48
N TYR A 83 -10.66 6.50 -1.89
CA TYR A 83 -11.26 5.19 -1.66
C TYR A 83 -10.23 4.29 -0.99
N ALA A 84 -10.62 3.65 0.12
CA ALA A 84 -9.79 2.67 0.81
C ALA A 84 -10.31 1.25 0.54
N THR A 85 -9.43 0.38 0.04
CA THR A 85 -9.73 -1.03 -0.25
C THR A 85 -8.62 -1.90 0.32
N GLY A 86 -8.95 -3.12 0.74
CA GLY A 86 -7.97 -4.11 1.17
C GLY A 86 -8.60 -5.50 1.27
N GLU A 87 -7.76 -6.52 1.30
CA GLU A 87 -8.15 -7.89 1.59
C GLU A 87 -7.59 -8.28 2.96
N VAL A 88 -8.34 -9.10 3.71
CA VAL A 88 -7.87 -9.73 4.93
C VAL A 88 -7.36 -11.12 4.55
N SER A 89 -6.07 -11.36 4.70
CA SER A 89 -5.44 -12.68 4.53
C SER A 89 -5.26 -13.40 5.85
#